data_AF-A0AAE4M671-F1
#
_entry.id   AF-A0AAE4M671-F1
#
_cell.length_a   1.000
_cell.length_b   1.000
_cell.length_c   1.000
_cell.angle_alpha   90.00
_cell.angle_beta   90.00
_cell.angle_gamma   90.00
#
_symmetry.space_group_name_H-M   'P 1'
#
loop_
_entity.id
_entity.type
_entity.pdbx_description
1 polymer ?
#
loop_
_entity_poly.entity_id
_entity_poly.type
_entity_poly.pdbx_seq_one_letter_code
_entity_poly.pdbx_strand_id
1 'polypeptide(L)'
;MVKNYKGFRGFVKRLSYKYDKSQEVDATKEVALHWWNGRVNFGDVVNKFIVEKLSGKSAIWSSDKSDKEHYLVIGSVLQSSNDNAIVWGSGIISDRKTPLFKPKKVHAVRGPKTRDILIARGIECPEIYGDPALVLPTLIQPNEAESAYKLGIIPHYNNKNDAFFKQNFPDDVKVIDIETDDVQAFIDDIASCELIVSSSLHGIIIADAYGVPAHHISFDDTVEGGEFKFFDYYLSVGRECNLPIKVSSSTSIEELCELPKSYDIKIDIQPLLDSCPFKQ
;
A
#
# COMPACT_ATOMS: atom_id res chain seq x y z
N MET A 1 31.36 -27.80 -24.56
CA MET A 1 31.39 -27.69 -23.09
C MET A 1 30.26 -26.79 -22.66
N VAL A 2 29.12 -27.38 -22.28
CA VAL A 2 27.90 -26.67 -21.87
C VAL A 2 27.92 -26.57 -20.35
N LYS A 3 28.00 -25.36 -19.80
CA LYS A 3 27.88 -25.13 -18.36
C LYS A 3 26.40 -25.09 -17.99
N ASN A 4 25.95 -26.11 -17.27
CA ASN A 4 24.63 -26.18 -16.66
C ASN A 4 24.54 -25.21 -15.48
N TYR A 5 23.75 -24.15 -15.60
CA TYR A 5 23.26 -23.39 -14.44
C TYR A 5 22.08 -24.16 -13.83
N LYS A 6 22.33 -24.81 -12.69
CA LYS A 6 21.26 -25.34 -11.83
C LYS A 6 20.55 -24.15 -11.19
N GLY A 7 19.34 -23.87 -11.64
CA GLY A 7 18.46 -22.87 -11.04
C GLY A 7 18.14 -23.22 -9.58
N PHE A 8 18.41 -22.27 -8.71
CA PHE A 8 17.95 -22.27 -7.33
C PHE A 8 16.45 -21.91 -7.35
N ARG A 9 15.56 -22.92 -7.43
CA ARG A 9 14.13 -22.72 -7.23
C ARG A 9 13.86 -22.64 -5.73
N GLY A 10 13.94 -21.42 -5.18
CA GLY A 10 13.36 -21.12 -3.88
C GLY A 10 11.86 -21.40 -3.92
N PHE A 11 11.38 -22.24 -3.00
CA PHE A 11 9.97 -22.53 -2.82
C PHE A 11 9.30 -21.27 -2.22
N VAL A 12 8.70 -20.42 -3.06
CA VAL A 12 7.77 -19.39 -2.55
C VAL A 12 6.53 -20.13 -2.06
N LYS A 13 6.43 -20.30 -0.75
CA LYS A 13 5.28 -20.92 -0.10
C LYS A 13 4.11 -19.97 -0.31
N ARG A 14 3.22 -20.30 -1.25
CA ARG A 14 2.01 -19.52 -1.53
C ARG A 14 1.20 -19.42 -0.24
N LEU A 15 1.24 -18.26 0.42
CA LEU A 15 0.45 -17.95 1.60
C LEU A 15 -1.02 -17.93 1.17
N SER A 16 -1.68 -19.09 1.27
CA SER A 16 -3.12 -19.23 1.05
C SER A 16 -3.81 -19.06 2.40
N TYR A 17 -4.26 -17.86 2.67
CA TYR A 17 -5.03 -17.54 3.86
C TYR A 17 -6.49 -17.97 3.64
N LYS A 18 -6.79 -19.25 3.92
CA LYS A 18 -8.18 -19.70 4.00
C LYS A 18 -8.76 -19.23 5.35
N TYR A 19 -9.67 -18.26 5.35
CA TYR A 19 -10.51 -18.01 6.52
C TYR A 19 -11.51 -19.14 6.63
N ASP A 20 -11.42 -19.86 7.73
CA ASP A 20 -12.45 -20.79 8.14
C ASP A 20 -13.44 -20.01 9.01
N LYS A 21 -14.72 -19.99 8.62
CA LYS A 21 -15.79 -19.37 9.42
C LYS A 21 -15.88 -19.96 10.83
N SER A 22 -15.28 -21.13 11.07
CA SER A 22 -15.24 -21.79 12.37
C SER A 22 -14.01 -21.45 13.23
N GLN A 23 -13.04 -20.70 12.71
CA GLN A 23 -11.86 -20.33 13.50
C GLN A 23 -12.22 -19.24 14.51
N GLU A 24 -12.28 -19.61 15.79
CA GLU A 24 -12.38 -18.64 16.88
C GLU A 24 -11.12 -17.78 16.93
N VAL A 25 -11.32 -16.46 16.99
CA VAL A 25 -10.25 -15.48 17.17
C VAL A 25 -9.96 -15.40 18.67
N ASP A 26 -8.76 -15.78 19.10
CA ASP A 26 -8.33 -15.53 20.48
C ASP A 26 -7.98 -14.05 20.59
N ALA A 27 -8.95 -13.20 20.95
CA ALA A 27 -8.77 -11.76 21.04
C ALA A 27 -7.64 -11.32 22.00
N THR A 28 -7.11 -12.22 22.85
CA THR A 28 -5.94 -11.95 23.70
C THR A 28 -4.62 -12.10 22.94
N LYS A 29 -4.58 -12.90 21.87
CA LYS A 29 -3.36 -13.23 21.10
C LYS A 29 -3.43 -12.87 19.63
N GLU A 30 -4.62 -12.60 19.11
CA GLU A 30 -4.89 -12.46 17.69
C GLU A 30 -5.68 -11.18 17.37
N VAL A 31 -5.46 -10.65 16.18
CA VAL A 31 -6.22 -9.56 15.58
C VAL A 31 -6.78 -10.03 14.25
N ALA A 32 -8.11 -10.06 14.11
CA ALA A 32 -8.77 -10.37 12.85
C ALA A 32 -8.69 -9.17 11.89
N LEU A 33 -8.03 -9.33 10.76
CA LEU A 33 -7.73 -8.27 9.81
C LEU A 33 -8.23 -8.66 8.42
N HIS A 34 -8.98 -7.77 7.78
CA HIS A 34 -9.40 -7.98 6.40
C HIS A 34 -8.47 -7.22 5.44
N TRP A 35 -7.96 -7.96 4.47
CA TRP A 35 -7.14 -7.46 3.36
C TRP A 35 -7.39 -8.29 2.10
N TRP A 36 -6.91 -7.83 0.95
CA TRP A 36 -7.10 -8.57 -0.30
C TRP A 36 -6.05 -9.69 -0.39
N ASN A 37 -6.48 -10.96 -0.40
CA ASN A 37 -5.58 -12.11 -0.34
C ASN A 37 -5.48 -12.89 -1.67
N GLY A 38 -5.92 -12.29 -2.78
CA GLY A 38 -5.93 -12.96 -4.10
C GLY A 38 -4.53 -13.17 -4.69
N ARG A 39 -3.57 -12.31 -4.33
CA ARG A 39 -2.17 -12.35 -4.77
C ARG A 39 -1.32 -11.65 -3.71
N VAL A 40 -0.05 -12.03 -3.60
CA VAL A 40 0.88 -11.32 -2.71
C VAL A 40 1.08 -9.90 -3.24
N ASN A 41 0.95 -8.93 -2.35
CA ASN A 41 1.20 -7.51 -2.62
C ASN A 41 1.76 -6.89 -1.34
N PHE A 42 2.78 -6.06 -1.49
CA PHE A 42 3.45 -5.41 -0.37
C PHE A 42 2.49 -4.66 0.57
N GLY A 43 1.45 -4.01 0.03
CA GLY A 43 0.47 -3.30 0.86
C GLY A 43 -0.23 -4.22 1.87
N ASP A 44 -0.58 -5.44 1.46
CA ASP A 44 -1.23 -6.43 2.32
C ASP A 44 -0.23 -7.03 3.34
N VAL A 45 1.04 -7.18 2.94
CA VAL A 45 2.13 -7.64 3.82
C VAL A 45 2.42 -6.61 4.92
N VAL A 46 2.55 -5.34 4.54
CA VAL A 46 2.76 -4.23 5.47
C VAL A 46 1.57 -4.06 6.40
N ASN A 47 0.35 -4.25 5.91
CA ASN A 47 -0.85 -4.24 6.74
C ASN A 47 -0.71 -5.19 7.93
N LYS A 48 -0.31 -6.43 7.65
CA LYS A 48 -0.05 -7.43 8.66
C LYS A 48 1.08 -7.00 9.60
N PHE A 49 2.22 -6.60 9.04
CA PHE A 49 3.42 -6.22 9.81
C PHE A 49 3.12 -5.09 10.82
N ILE A 50 2.44 -4.03 10.39
CA ILE A 50 2.12 -2.89 11.25
C ILE A 50 1.17 -3.31 12.37
N VAL A 51 0.12 -4.06 12.05
CA VAL A 51 -0.86 -4.52 13.05
C VAL A 51 -0.17 -5.40 14.10
N GLU A 52 0.70 -6.31 13.69
CA GLU A 52 1.42 -7.18 14.63
C GLU A 52 2.40 -6.39 15.52
N LYS A 53 3.12 -5.42 14.94
CA LYS A 53 4.04 -4.56 15.69
C LYS A 53 3.34 -3.66 16.70
N LEU A 54 2.21 -3.06 16.32
CA LEU A 54 1.47 -2.13 17.18
C LEU A 54 0.63 -2.85 18.25
N SER A 55 0.04 -3.99 17.93
CA SER A 55 -0.82 -4.72 18.87
C SER A 55 -0.07 -5.70 19.77
N GLY A 56 1.11 -6.17 19.35
CA GLY A 56 1.82 -7.28 19.98
C GLY A 56 1.14 -8.65 19.79
N LYS A 57 0.16 -8.74 18.88
CA LYS A 57 -0.67 -9.92 18.61
C LYS A 57 -0.48 -10.40 17.17
N SER A 58 -0.76 -11.67 16.92
CA SER A 58 -0.72 -12.23 15.56
C SER A 58 -1.90 -11.72 14.73
N ALA A 59 -1.65 -11.25 13.51
CA ALA A 59 -2.72 -10.84 12.60
C ALA A 59 -3.19 -12.02 11.76
N ILE A 60 -4.50 -12.30 11.80
CA ILE A 60 -5.15 -13.39 11.06
C ILE A 60 -6.15 -12.83 10.06
N TRP A 61 -6.26 -13.48 8.89
CA TRP A 61 -7.15 -13.00 7.84
C TRP A 61 -8.63 -13.17 8.23
N SER A 62 -9.44 -12.16 7.97
CA SER A 62 -10.90 -12.18 8.13
C SER A 62 -11.60 -11.93 6.79
N SER A 63 -12.71 -12.65 6.54
CA SER A 63 -13.57 -12.39 5.38
C SER A 63 -14.44 -11.16 5.61
N ASP A 64 -14.72 -10.45 4.52
CA ASP A 64 -15.75 -9.40 4.39
C ASP A 64 -17.16 -9.85 4.82
N LYS A 65 -17.40 -11.16 4.90
CA LYS A 65 -18.66 -11.78 5.36
C LYS A 65 -18.61 -12.25 6.82
N SER A 66 -17.57 -11.89 7.57
CA SER A 66 -17.43 -12.28 8.97
C SER A 66 -18.52 -11.63 9.83
N ASP A 67 -19.06 -12.42 10.76
CA ASP A 67 -19.97 -11.96 11.81
C ASP A 67 -19.22 -11.56 13.09
N LYS A 68 -17.88 -11.58 13.06
CA LYS A 68 -17.00 -11.17 14.16
C LYS A 68 -16.36 -9.83 13.87
N GLU A 69 -15.98 -9.13 14.94
CA GLU A 69 -15.20 -7.91 14.83
C GLU A 69 -13.88 -8.17 14.09
N HIS A 70 -13.57 -7.30 13.14
CA HIS A 70 -12.34 -7.36 12.38
C HIS A 70 -11.97 -5.96 11.89
N TYR A 71 -10.72 -5.79 11.50
CA TYR A 71 -10.15 -4.49 11.18
C TYR A 71 -9.94 -4.31 9.67
N LEU A 72 -10.16 -3.08 9.21
CA LEU A 72 -9.82 -2.58 7.88
C LEU A 72 -8.79 -1.47 8.05
N VAL A 73 -7.51 -1.79 7.84
CA VAL A 73 -6.40 -0.93 8.23
C VAL A 73 -5.71 -0.32 7.01
N ILE A 74 -4.96 -1.09 6.23
CA ILE A 74 -4.33 -0.62 4.99
C ILE A 74 -5.11 -1.08 3.75
N GLY A 75 -5.04 -0.28 2.69
CA GLY A 75 -5.48 -0.66 1.35
C GLY A 75 -6.86 -0.13 0.95
N SER A 76 -7.22 -0.40 -0.31
CA SER A 76 -8.47 0.06 -0.92
C SER A 76 -9.59 -0.98 -0.74
N VAL A 77 -9.87 -1.35 0.50
CA VAL A 77 -10.79 -2.47 0.87
C VAL A 77 -12.04 -2.00 1.60
N LEU A 78 -12.20 -0.70 1.85
CA LEU A 78 -13.27 -0.17 2.67
C LEU A 78 -14.68 -0.45 2.10
N GLN A 79 -14.81 -0.61 0.78
CA GLN A 79 -16.06 -1.06 0.15
C GLN A 79 -16.53 -2.46 0.58
N SER A 80 -15.62 -3.28 1.14
CA SER A 80 -15.90 -4.62 1.67
C SER A 80 -16.29 -4.60 3.16
N SER A 81 -16.51 -3.41 3.74
CA SER A 81 -16.95 -3.25 5.13
C SER A 81 -18.31 -3.91 5.40
N ASN A 82 -18.45 -4.38 6.65
CA ASN A 82 -19.71 -4.81 7.24
C ASN A 82 -19.94 -4.22 8.64
N ASP A 83 -21.07 -4.55 9.27
CA ASP A 83 -21.50 -4.01 10.57
C ASP A 83 -20.59 -4.39 11.75
N ASN A 84 -19.61 -5.28 11.54
CA ASN A 84 -18.58 -5.68 12.51
C ASN A 84 -17.19 -5.11 12.19
N ALA A 85 -17.03 -4.40 11.06
CA ALA A 85 -15.75 -3.87 10.63
C ALA A 85 -15.37 -2.60 11.42
N ILE A 86 -14.12 -2.54 11.90
CA ILE A 86 -13.50 -1.37 12.51
C ILE A 86 -12.46 -0.81 11.53
N VAL A 87 -12.61 0.45 11.13
CA VAL A 87 -11.75 1.09 10.12
C VAL A 87 -10.69 1.95 10.80
N TRP A 88 -9.43 1.78 10.40
CA TRP A 88 -8.32 2.67 10.76
C TRP A 88 -7.42 2.90 9.54
N GLY A 89 -7.75 3.90 8.73
CA GLY A 89 -6.91 4.39 7.65
C GLY A 89 -7.14 3.75 6.27
N SER A 90 -8.00 2.73 6.17
CA SER A 90 -8.36 2.14 4.86
C SER A 90 -9.15 3.13 4.00
N GLY A 91 -9.05 2.97 2.68
CA GLY A 91 -9.72 3.82 1.70
C GLY A 91 -10.68 3.06 0.79
N ILE A 92 -11.51 3.81 0.06
CA ILE A 92 -12.34 3.27 -1.03
C ILE A 92 -11.52 3.19 -2.32
N ILE A 93 -11.78 2.18 -3.15
CA ILE A 93 -11.05 1.99 -4.42
C ILE A 93 -11.44 3.00 -5.51
N SER A 94 -12.72 3.40 -5.58
CA SER A 94 -13.23 4.42 -6.52
C SER A 94 -14.51 5.07 -6.04
N ASP A 95 -14.82 6.25 -6.59
CA ASP A 95 -16.07 6.99 -6.38
C ASP A 95 -17.35 6.22 -6.77
N ARG A 96 -17.22 5.20 -7.63
CA ARG A 96 -18.31 4.28 -8.01
C ARG A 96 -18.53 3.15 -6.99
N LYS A 97 -17.61 3.00 -6.04
CA LYS A 97 -17.63 1.94 -5.03
C LYS A 97 -17.86 2.55 -3.68
N THR A 98 -18.62 1.84 -2.87
CA THR A 98 -19.09 2.36 -1.61
C THR A 98 -19.37 1.20 -0.68
N PRO A 99 -19.20 1.34 0.65
CA PRO A 99 -19.59 0.31 1.59
C PRO A 99 -21.05 -0.09 1.36
N LEU A 100 -21.27 -1.40 1.26
CA LEU A 100 -22.64 -1.95 1.22
C LEU A 100 -23.31 -1.87 2.60
N PHE A 101 -22.50 -1.86 3.66
CA PHE A 101 -22.91 -1.90 5.05
C PHE A 101 -22.15 -0.84 5.84
N LYS A 102 -22.71 -0.40 6.96
CA LYS A 102 -22.09 0.65 7.79
C LYS A 102 -21.03 -0.02 8.68
N PRO A 103 -19.76 0.42 8.67
CA PRO A 103 -18.77 -0.10 9.61
C PRO A 103 -19.22 0.14 11.05
N LYS A 104 -18.82 -0.77 11.95
CA LYS A 104 -19.06 -0.65 13.39
C LYS A 104 -18.50 0.66 13.94
N LYS A 105 -17.28 1.01 13.49
CA LYS A 105 -16.56 2.22 13.92
C LYS A 105 -15.54 2.65 12.88
N VAL A 106 -15.37 3.96 12.74
CA VAL A 106 -14.33 4.56 11.90
C VAL A 106 -13.43 5.42 12.79
N HIS A 107 -12.16 5.04 12.91
CA HIS A 107 -11.15 5.78 13.65
C HIS A 107 -10.42 6.80 12.77
N ALA A 108 -10.13 6.42 11.53
CA ALA A 108 -9.51 7.23 10.50
C ALA A 108 -9.81 6.62 9.13
N VAL A 109 -9.63 7.38 8.06
CA VAL A 109 -9.68 6.88 6.66
C VAL A 109 -8.48 7.39 5.87
N ARG A 110 -8.18 6.77 4.74
CA ARG A 110 -6.99 7.15 3.95
C ARG A 110 -6.95 8.63 3.58
N GLY A 111 -8.10 9.20 3.25
CA GLY A 111 -8.21 10.61 2.91
C GLY A 111 -9.63 11.17 2.79
N PRO A 112 -9.73 12.46 2.45
CA PRO A 112 -10.98 13.20 2.51
C PRO A 112 -12.03 12.72 1.51
N LYS A 113 -11.65 12.18 0.34
CA LYS A 113 -12.63 11.69 -0.64
C LYS A 113 -13.34 10.45 -0.13
N THR A 114 -12.61 9.55 0.54
CA THR A 114 -13.22 8.41 1.22
C THR A 114 -14.16 8.89 2.32
N ARG A 115 -13.77 9.88 3.12
CA ARG A 115 -14.62 10.47 4.16
C ARG A 115 -15.91 11.06 3.58
N ASP A 116 -15.84 11.82 2.50
CA ASP A 116 -17.01 12.44 1.86
C ASP A 116 -18.04 11.38 1.46
N ILE A 117 -17.59 10.24 0.92
CA ILE A 117 -18.47 9.12 0.56
C ILE A 117 -19.15 8.49 1.79
N LEU A 118 -18.44 8.40 2.93
CA LEU A 118 -18.98 7.90 4.18
C LEU A 118 -20.03 8.86 4.76
N ILE A 119 -19.72 10.16 4.82
CA ILE A 119 -20.63 11.19 5.32
C ILE A 119 -21.90 11.26 4.45
N ALA A 120 -21.78 11.17 3.12
CA ALA A 120 -22.92 11.13 2.20
C ALA A 120 -23.84 9.91 2.42
N ARG A 121 -23.37 8.87 3.11
CA ARG A 121 -24.16 7.70 3.54
C ARG A 121 -24.68 7.75 4.97
N GLY A 122 -24.48 8.87 5.68
CA GLY A 122 -24.81 8.96 7.10
C GLY A 122 -23.92 8.07 7.98
N ILE A 123 -22.72 7.73 7.51
CA ILE A 123 -21.71 7.03 8.30
C ILE A 123 -20.84 8.09 8.97
N GLU A 124 -20.77 8.04 10.30
CA GLU A 124 -19.89 8.92 11.08
C GLU A 124 -18.43 8.63 10.74
N CYS A 125 -17.68 9.67 10.39
CA CYS A 125 -16.27 9.57 10.05
C CYS A 125 -15.51 10.81 10.56
N PRO A 126 -14.55 10.65 11.48
CA PRO A 126 -13.77 11.76 11.99
C PRO A 126 -12.90 12.36 10.88
N GLU A 127 -12.47 13.61 11.07
CA GLU A 127 -11.53 14.30 10.18
C GLU A 127 -10.08 13.89 10.49
N ILE A 128 -9.83 12.58 10.51
CA ILE A 128 -8.52 11.99 10.77
C ILE A 128 -8.14 11.18 9.54
N TYR A 129 -7.00 11.54 8.93
CA TYR A 129 -6.59 11.04 7.63
C TYR A 129 -5.20 10.40 7.66
N GLY A 130 -4.96 9.54 6.67
CA GLY A 130 -3.66 8.96 6.38
C GLY A 130 -3.74 7.45 6.21
N ASP A 131 -2.91 6.93 5.33
CA ASP A 131 -2.69 5.48 5.24
C ASP A 131 -1.77 5.04 6.40
N PRO A 132 -2.10 3.99 7.16
CA PRO A 132 -1.27 3.52 8.27
C PRO A 132 0.16 3.13 7.87
N ALA A 133 0.43 2.86 6.59
CA ALA A 133 1.80 2.68 6.09
C ALA A 133 2.71 3.88 6.34
N LEU A 134 2.16 5.10 6.52
CA LEU A 134 2.92 6.30 6.91
C LEU A 134 3.58 6.17 8.30
N VAL A 135 3.12 5.24 9.13
CA VAL A 135 3.68 4.97 10.46
C VAL A 135 4.93 4.07 10.40
N LEU A 136 5.20 3.41 9.27
CA LEU A 136 6.32 2.46 9.14
C LEU A 136 7.68 2.98 9.62
N PRO A 137 8.09 4.24 9.35
CA PRO A 137 9.35 4.77 9.85
C PRO A 137 9.48 4.69 11.38
N THR A 138 8.39 4.70 12.14
CA THR A 138 8.45 4.56 13.60
C THR A 138 8.65 3.11 14.06
N LEU A 139 8.55 2.13 13.15
CA LEU A 139 8.56 0.69 13.45
C LEU A 139 9.77 -0.05 12.86
N ILE A 140 10.30 0.44 11.75
CA ILE A 140 11.39 -0.19 10.99
C ILE A 140 12.17 0.86 10.21
N GLN A 141 13.50 0.85 10.37
CA GLN A 141 14.43 1.75 9.70
C GLN A 141 15.16 0.99 8.58
N PRO A 142 15.54 1.65 7.48
CA PRO A 142 16.39 1.04 6.47
C PRO A 142 17.75 0.65 7.09
N ASN A 143 18.35 -0.45 6.64
CA ASN A 143 19.55 -1.01 7.28
C ASN A 143 20.81 -0.14 7.10
N GLU A 144 20.98 0.55 5.97
CA GLU A 144 21.94 1.63 5.70
C GLU A 144 21.77 2.05 4.23
N ALA A 145 21.68 3.35 3.95
CA ALA A 145 21.12 3.91 2.71
C ALA A 145 22.06 4.91 2.01
N GLU A 146 23.26 4.48 1.60
CA GLU A 146 23.91 5.22 0.51
C GLU A 146 23.06 5.01 -0.75
N SER A 147 22.53 6.11 -1.31
CA SER A 147 21.72 6.08 -2.52
C SER A 147 22.53 5.48 -3.66
N ALA A 148 22.21 4.26 -4.05
CA ALA A 148 22.91 3.54 -5.10
C ALA A 148 22.25 3.72 -6.48
N TYR A 149 20.98 4.13 -6.51
CA TYR A 149 20.17 4.20 -7.72
C TYR A 149 19.57 5.59 -7.92
N LYS A 150 19.63 6.10 -9.15
CA LYS A 150 18.95 7.35 -9.52
C LYS A 150 17.44 7.19 -9.62
N LEU A 151 16.97 5.98 -9.95
CA LEU A 151 15.56 5.70 -10.18
C LEU A 151 15.18 4.29 -9.71
N GLY A 152 14.15 4.21 -8.88
CA GLY A 152 13.41 2.99 -8.59
C GLY A 152 12.08 2.95 -9.35
N ILE A 153 11.78 1.84 -10.01
CA ILE A 153 10.55 1.64 -10.77
C ILE A 153 9.74 0.53 -10.09
N ILE A 154 8.57 0.87 -9.54
CA ILE A 154 7.69 -0.08 -8.85
C ILE A 154 6.42 -0.30 -9.69
N PRO A 155 6.36 -1.34 -10.55
CA PRO A 155 5.14 -1.68 -11.25
C PRO A 155 4.09 -2.26 -10.29
N HIS A 156 2.83 -1.90 -10.50
CA HIS A 156 1.72 -2.70 -10.01
C HIS A 156 1.78 -4.11 -10.60
N TYR A 157 1.30 -5.12 -9.88
CA TYR A 157 1.40 -6.54 -10.29
C TYR A 157 0.75 -6.87 -11.64
N ASN A 158 -0.16 -6.00 -12.13
CA ASN A 158 -0.79 -6.10 -13.45
C ASN A 158 0.12 -5.58 -14.57
N ASN A 159 1.03 -4.65 -14.27
CA ASN A 159 1.90 -4.01 -15.26
C ASN A 159 3.30 -4.65 -15.34
N LYS A 160 3.63 -5.63 -14.49
CA LYS A 160 4.98 -6.21 -14.43
C LYS A 160 5.48 -6.83 -15.74
N ASN A 161 4.55 -7.21 -16.63
CA ASN A 161 4.86 -7.80 -17.94
C ASN A 161 4.67 -6.81 -19.10
N ASP A 162 4.52 -5.52 -18.79
CA ASP A 162 4.36 -4.47 -19.81
C ASP A 162 5.56 -4.42 -20.77
N ALA A 163 5.32 -3.97 -22.01
CA ALA A 163 6.36 -3.85 -23.01
C ALA A 163 7.49 -2.89 -22.61
N PHE A 164 7.21 -1.91 -21.75
CA PHE A 164 8.23 -1.03 -21.15
C PHE A 164 9.34 -1.81 -20.44
N PHE A 165 9.05 -2.94 -19.80
CA PHE A 165 10.04 -3.74 -19.07
C PHE A 165 10.87 -4.67 -19.97
N LYS A 166 10.67 -4.63 -21.30
CA LYS A 166 11.47 -5.43 -22.26
C LYS A 166 12.72 -4.70 -22.74
N GLN A 167 12.88 -3.43 -22.39
CA GLN A 167 14.07 -2.65 -22.70
C GLN A 167 15.20 -2.94 -21.70
N ASN A 168 16.42 -2.51 -22.04
CA ASN A 168 17.54 -2.57 -21.12
C ASN A 168 17.47 -1.37 -20.18
N PHE A 169 17.63 -1.61 -18.88
CA PHE A 169 17.75 -0.57 -17.88
C PHE A 169 19.24 -0.30 -17.58
N PRO A 170 19.64 0.96 -17.39
CA PRO A 170 20.97 1.30 -16.88
C PRO A 170 21.23 0.71 -15.49
N ASP A 171 22.51 0.57 -15.12
CA ASP A 171 22.92 0.00 -13.82
C ASP A 171 22.48 0.85 -12.61
N ASP A 172 22.24 2.14 -12.81
CA ASP A 172 21.74 3.08 -11.79
C ASP A 172 20.20 3.14 -11.71
N VAL A 173 19.51 2.18 -12.33
CA VAL A 173 18.05 2.02 -12.27
C VAL A 173 17.66 0.66 -11.71
N LYS A 174 16.73 0.67 -10.76
CA LYS A 174 16.24 -0.53 -10.08
C LYS A 174 14.77 -0.76 -10.34
N VAL A 175 14.41 -1.93 -10.84
CA VAL A 175 13.01 -2.36 -10.88
C VAL A 175 12.72 -3.12 -9.58
N ILE A 176 11.77 -2.62 -8.80
CA ILE A 176 11.45 -3.11 -7.46
C ILE A 176 10.11 -3.86 -7.53
N ASP A 177 10.12 -5.14 -7.14
CA ASP A 177 8.92 -5.98 -7.21
C ASP A 177 7.99 -5.74 -6.01
N ILE A 178 6.75 -5.32 -6.28
CA ILE A 178 5.71 -5.13 -5.26
C ILE A 178 5.15 -6.47 -4.73
N GLU A 179 5.42 -7.59 -5.40
CA GLU A 179 4.96 -8.93 -4.98
C GLU A 179 5.95 -9.62 -4.03
N THR A 180 6.43 -8.90 -3.02
CA THR A 180 7.37 -9.42 -2.00
C THR A 180 6.72 -9.50 -0.62
N ASP A 181 7.19 -10.45 0.20
CA ASP A 181 6.88 -10.57 1.63
C ASP A 181 8.03 -10.08 2.54
N ASP A 182 9.15 -9.67 1.96
CA ASP A 182 10.30 -9.13 2.68
C ASP A 182 10.12 -7.61 2.91
N VAL A 183 9.63 -7.27 4.10
CA VAL A 183 9.38 -5.88 4.50
C VAL A 183 10.65 -5.06 4.55
N GLN A 184 11.73 -5.61 5.10
CA GLN A 184 12.99 -4.89 5.26
C GLN A 184 13.64 -4.64 3.89
N ALA A 185 13.73 -5.67 3.05
CA ALA A 185 14.36 -5.54 1.73
C ALA A 185 13.62 -4.53 0.84
N PHE A 186 12.29 -4.50 0.87
CA PHE A 186 11.52 -3.52 0.08
C PHE A 186 11.75 -2.08 0.56
N ILE A 187 11.86 -1.87 1.88
CA ILE A 187 12.18 -0.55 2.45
C ILE A 187 13.62 -0.16 2.08
N ASP A 188 14.57 -1.07 2.20
CA ASP A 188 15.97 -0.84 1.81
C ASP A 188 16.06 -0.49 0.31
N ASP A 189 15.29 -1.19 -0.55
CA ASP A 189 15.22 -0.92 -1.99
C ASP A 189 14.71 0.50 -2.28
N ILE A 190 13.63 0.93 -1.61
CA ILE A 190 13.11 2.30 -1.75
C ILE A 190 14.11 3.33 -1.25
N ALA A 191 14.67 3.13 -0.06
CA ALA A 191 15.64 4.06 0.54
C ALA A 191 16.95 4.16 -0.25
N SER A 192 17.27 3.14 -1.06
CA SER A 192 18.45 3.15 -1.95
C SER A 192 18.27 3.97 -3.24
N CYS A 193 17.09 4.54 -3.48
CA CYS A 193 16.75 5.30 -4.68
C CYS A 193 16.65 6.80 -4.41
N GLU A 194 17.15 7.63 -5.33
CA GLU A 194 16.94 9.10 -5.28
C GLU A 194 15.51 9.52 -5.68
N LEU A 195 14.83 8.69 -6.46
CA LEU A 195 13.51 8.94 -7.02
C LEU A 195 12.79 7.61 -7.25
N ILE A 196 11.49 7.57 -6.96
CA ILE A 196 10.60 6.46 -7.28
C ILE A 196 9.61 6.87 -8.38
N VAL A 197 9.36 5.96 -9.31
CA VAL A 197 8.16 6.01 -10.16
C VAL A 197 7.36 4.74 -9.92
N SER A 198 6.05 4.87 -9.72
CA SER A 198 5.21 3.71 -9.42
C SER A 198 3.84 3.77 -10.06
N SER A 199 3.37 2.62 -10.56
CA SER A 199 1.95 2.42 -10.89
C SER A 199 1.16 1.78 -9.73
N SER A 200 1.82 1.53 -8.59
CA SER A 200 1.23 1.02 -7.36
C SER A 200 1.06 2.14 -6.34
N LEU A 201 -0.15 2.29 -5.77
CA LEU A 201 -0.38 3.29 -4.72
C LEU A 201 0.54 3.08 -3.51
N HIS A 202 0.73 1.84 -3.06
CA HIS A 202 1.64 1.57 -1.93
C HIS A 202 3.11 1.82 -2.28
N GLY A 203 3.51 1.74 -3.55
CA GLY A 203 4.85 2.19 -3.94
C GLY A 203 5.07 3.67 -3.63
N ILE A 204 4.04 4.49 -3.87
CA ILE A 204 4.06 5.93 -3.58
C ILE A 204 3.96 6.20 -2.08
N ILE A 205 3.01 5.57 -1.37
CA ILE A 205 2.80 5.79 0.06
C ILE A 205 4.06 5.44 0.86
N ILE A 206 4.75 4.35 0.51
CA ILE A 206 5.95 3.91 1.22
C ILE A 206 7.12 4.85 0.91
N ALA A 207 7.30 5.24 -0.35
CA ALA A 207 8.32 6.23 -0.71
C ALA A 207 8.13 7.55 0.06
N ASP A 208 6.89 8.06 0.10
CA ASP A 208 6.50 9.24 0.87
C ASP A 208 6.81 9.08 2.37
N ALA A 209 6.50 7.92 2.96
CA ALA A 209 6.77 7.64 4.37
C ALA A 209 8.27 7.71 4.70
N TYR A 210 9.13 7.26 3.79
CA TYR A 210 10.59 7.28 3.96
C TYR A 210 11.26 8.53 3.39
N GLY A 211 10.49 9.53 2.93
CA GLY A 211 11.03 10.78 2.41
C GLY A 211 11.72 10.65 1.04
N VAL A 212 11.42 9.60 0.29
CA VAL A 212 11.93 9.41 -1.08
C VAL A 212 10.91 9.99 -2.07
N PRO A 213 11.28 10.97 -2.91
CA PRO A 213 10.38 11.53 -3.90
C PRO A 213 9.82 10.45 -4.84
N ALA A 214 8.49 10.45 -5.02
CA ALA A 214 7.77 9.51 -5.88
C ALA A 214 6.81 10.15 -6.90
N HIS A 215 6.74 9.61 -8.11
CA HIS A 215 5.73 9.98 -9.13
C HIS A 215 4.86 8.81 -9.53
N HIS A 216 3.59 9.12 -9.82
CA HIS A 216 2.64 8.14 -10.34
C HIS A 216 2.84 7.97 -11.84
N ILE A 217 3.07 6.74 -12.28
CA ILE A 217 3.11 6.35 -13.69
C ILE A 217 1.95 5.42 -14.03
N SER A 218 1.52 5.40 -15.29
CA SER A 218 0.61 4.39 -15.82
C SER A 218 1.09 3.86 -17.17
N PHE A 219 0.89 2.55 -17.40
CA PHE A 219 1.27 1.86 -18.64
C PHE A 219 0.10 1.74 -19.62
N ASP A 220 -1.10 1.93 -19.10
CA ASP A 220 -2.39 1.75 -19.76
C ASP A 220 -3.39 2.79 -19.24
N ASP A 221 -4.51 2.96 -19.96
CA ASP A 221 -5.62 3.84 -19.56
C ASP A 221 -6.56 3.19 -18.52
N THR A 222 -6.29 1.94 -18.13
CA THR A 222 -7.21 1.12 -17.33
C THR A 222 -6.61 0.70 -15.99
N VAL A 223 -6.44 1.65 -15.07
CA VAL A 223 -6.20 1.31 -13.66
C VAL A 223 -7.53 1.01 -12.99
N GLU A 224 -7.68 -0.18 -12.39
CA GLU A 224 -8.86 -0.50 -11.60
C GLU A 224 -9.01 0.51 -10.44
N GLY A 225 -10.15 1.19 -10.43
CA GLY A 225 -10.48 2.25 -9.48
C GLY A 225 -10.06 3.67 -9.92
N GLY A 226 -9.39 3.80 -11.06
CA GLY A 226 -8.91 5.08 -11.59
C GLY A 226 -7.94 5.81 -10.65
N GLU A 227 -7.90 7.12 -10.78
CA GLU A 227 -7.04 8.02 -10.00
C GLU A 227 -7.62 8.29 -8.60
N PHE A 228 -8.86 7.88 -8.32
CA PHE A 228 -9.55 8.19 -7.07
C PHE A 228 -8.72 7.83 -5.84
N LYS A 229 -8.21 6.59 -5.77
CA LYS A 229 -7.44 6.13 -4.61
C LYS A 229 -6.13 6.90 -4.41
N PHE A 230 -5.51 7.35 -5.51
CA PHE A 230 -4.30 8.16 -5.48
C PHE A 230 -4.62 9.57 -5.01
N PHE A 231 -5.64 10.21 -5.59
CA PHE A 231 -6.05 11.57 -5.20
C PHE A 231 -6.59 11.63 -3.78
N ASP A 232 -7.29 10.60 -3.33
CA ASP A 232 -7.73 10.47 -1.95
C ASP A 232 -6.53 10.48 -0.99
N TYR A 233 -5.48 9.72 -1.29
CA TYR A 233 -4.23 9.77 -0.53
C TYR A 233 -3.50 11.12 -0.67
N TYR A 234 -3.32 11.63 -1.88
CA TYR A 234 -2.59 12.89 -2.10
C TYR A 234 -3.18 14.05 -1.31
N LEU A 235 -4.51 14.14 -1.25
CA LEU A 235 -5.18 15.16 -0.46
C LEU A 235 -4.96 14.99 1.04
N SER A 236 -4.78 13.78 1.57
CA SER A 236 -4.47 13.59 3.00
C SER A 236 -3.04 13.98 3.35
N VAL A 237 -2.12 13.91 2.39
CA VAL A 237 -0.71 14.25 2.56
C VAL A 237 -0.32 15.58 1.90
N GLY A 238 -1.28 16.41 1.52
CA GLY A 238 -1.04 17.75 0.98
C GLY A 238 -0.30 17.80 -0.36
N ARG A 239 -0.36 16.72 -1.14
CA ARG A 239 0.19 16.63 -2.50
C ARG A 239 -0.79 17.19 -3.53
N GLU A 240 -0.24 17.66 -4.64
CA GLU A 240 -1.02 18.00 -5.82
C GLU A 240 -1.62 16.75 -6.48
N CYS A 241 -2.86 16.85 -6.94
CA CYS A 241 -3.57 15.78 -7.65
C CYS A 241 -3.19 15.74 -9.14
N ASN A 242 -1.92 15.47 -9.41
CA ASN A 242 -1.40 15.33 -10.77
C ASN A 242 -1.79 13.98 -11.37
N LEU A 243 -2.21 14.01 -12.64
CA LEU A 243 -2.50 12.80 -13.41
C LEU A 243 -1.23 11.94 -13.56
N PRO A 244 -1.37 10.61 -13.71
CA PRO A 244 -0.21 9.75 -13.92
C PRO A 244 0.55 10.12 -15.19
N ILE A 245 1.87 10.03 -15.11
CA ILE A 245 2.75 10.12 -16.26
C ILE A 245 2.55 8.85 -17.09
N LYS A 246 2.19 9.02 -18.37
CA LYS A 246 1.98 7.90 -19.30
C LYS A 246 3.32 7.35 -19.74
N VAL A 247 3.53 6.06 -19.50
CA VAL A 247 4.74 5.33 -19.85
C VAL A 247 4.39 4.28 -20.90
N SER A 248 5.23 4.13 -21.90
CA SER A 248 5.11 3.12 -22.94
C SER A 248 6.48 2.54 -23.27
N SER A 249 6.55 1.54 -24.15
CA SER A 249 7.82 0.96 -24.59
C SER A 249 8.78 1.94 -25.28
N SER A 250 8.35 3.15 -25.61
CA SER A 250 9.19 4.21 -26.19
C SER A 250 9.60 5.29 -25.19
N THR A 251 9.12 5.25 -23.95
CA THR A 251 9.48 6.23 -22.92
C THR A 251 10.95 6.05 -22.54
N SER A 252 11.71 7.13 -22.57
CA SER A 252 13.12 7.14 -22.18
C SER A 252 13.27 7.04 -20.66
N ILE A 253 14.25 6.25 -20.22
CA ILE A 253 14.58 6.13 -18.78
C ILE A 253 15.20 7.42 -18.27
N GLU A 254 15.99 8.10 -19.11
CA GLU A 254 16.59 9.39 -18.82
C GLU A 254 15.50 10.44 -18.54
N GLU A 255 14.41 10.47 -19.31
CA GLU A 255 13.27 11.36 -19.05
C GLU A 255 12.64 11.12 -17.66
N LEU A 256 12.58 9.86 -17.20
CA LEU A 256 12.07 9.53 -15.87
C LEU A 256 13.05 9.93 -14.76
N CYS A 257 14.36 9.80 -14.98
CA CYS A 257 15.39 10.21 -14.03
C CYS A 257 15.42 11.73 -13.77
N GLU A 258 15.00 12.53 -14.76
CA GLU A 258 14.95 14.00 -14.69
C GLU A 258 13.65 14.55 -14.07
N LEU A 259 12.73 13.68 -13.63
CA LEU A 259 11.52 14.13 -12.95
C LEU A 259 11.85 14.87 -11.64
N PRO A 260 11.00 15.82 -11.20
CA PRO A 260 11.26 16.60 -9.99
C PRO A 260 11.48 15.71 -8.77
N LYS A 261 12.63 15.88 -8.10
CA LYS A 261 13.02 15.16 -6.86
C LYS A 261 12.69 15.94 -5.59
N SER A 262 11.90 17.00 -5.69
CA SER A 262 11.58 17.84 -4.54
C SER A 262 10.08 18.10 -4.45
N TYR A 263 9.46 17.40 -3.52
CA TYR A 263 8.24 17.83 -2.86
C TYR A 263 8.21 17.18 -1.48
N ASP A 264 7.61 17.88 -0.53
CA ASP A 264 7.37 17.35 0.81
C ASP A 264 5.90 17.00 0.95
N ILE A 265 5.62 15.86 1.57
CA ILE A 265 4.29 15.59 2.09
C ILE A 265 4.00 16.49 3.29
N LYS A 266 2.77 16.96 3.41
CA LYS A 266 2.29 17.81 4.50
C LYS A 266 1.24 17.04 5.28
N ILE A 267 1.69 16.20 6.19
CA ILE A 267 0.83 15.48 7.12
C ILE A 267 1.45 15.42 8.51
N ASP A 268 0.64 15.72 9.52
CA ASP A 268 0.94 15.34 10.90
C ASP A 268 0.36 13.94 11.11
N ILE A 269 1.23 12.95 11.34
CA ILE A 269 0.82 11.57 11.57
C ILE A 269 0.33 11.33 13.00
N GLN A 270 0.47 12.30 13.90
CA GLN A 270 0.11 12.13 15.32
C GLN A 270 -1.40 11.86 15.51
N PRO A 271 -2.35 12.57 14.86
CA PRO A 271 -3.77 12.22 14.95
C PRO A 271 -4.08 10.81 14.44
N LEU A 272 -3.40 10.36 13.37
CA LEU A 272 -3.55 9.00 12.85
C LEU A 272 -3.07 7.98 13.90
N LEU A 273 -1.91 8.22 14.51
CA LEU A 273 -1.37 7.41 15.59
C LEU A 273 -2.29 7.39 16.82
N ASP A 274 -2.81 8.53 17.26
CA ASP A 274 -3.65 8.63 18.46
C ASP A 274 -5.02 7.99 18.29
N SER A 275 -5.51 7.93 17.05
CA SER A 275 -6.72 7.18 16.71
C SER A 275 -6.51 5.67 16.58
N CYS A 276 -5.27 5.17 16.63
CA CYS A 276 -4.96 3.75 16.41
C CYS A 276 -5.69 2.83 17.42
N PRO A 277 -6.48 1.85 16.96
CA PRO A 277 -7.26 0.98 17.84
C PRO A 277 -6.44 -0.12 18.52
N PHE A 278 -5.13 -0.19 18.25
CA PHE A 278 -4.24 -1.25 18.76
C PHE A 278 -3.33 -0.79 19.90
N LYS A 279 -3.27 0.52 20.17
CA LYS A 279 -2.44 1.06 21.26
C LYS A 279 -2.98 0.56 22.61
N GLN A 280 -2.08 -0.01 23.42
CA GLN A 280 -2.31 -0.37 24.82
C GLN A 280 -2.09 0.84 25.72
#